data_AF-A0A1I0S7U5-F1
#
_entry.id   AF-A0A1I0S7U5-F1
#
_cell.length_a   1.000
_cell.length_b   1.000
_cell.length_c   1.000
_cell.angle_alpha   90.00
_cell.angle_beta   90.00
_cell.angle_gamma   90.00
#
_symmetry.space_group_name_H-M   'P 1'
#
loop_
_entity.id
_entity.type
_entity.pdbx_description
1 polymer ?
#
loop_
_entity_poly.entity_id
_entity_poly.type
_entity_poly.pdbx_seq_one_letter_code
_entity_poly.pdbx_strand_id
1 'polypeptide(L)' 'MSTKLKISKELEKQFNEFLEYHPAKRVNRSLREVFMTYASYSLNVVPLNMEEIIWDMQSLMELFDMAEDETKDWPEK' A
#
# COMPACT_ATOMS: atom_id res chain seq x y z
N MET A 1 10.50 -4.14 -29.35
CA MET A 1 11.09 -3.07 -28.50
C MET A 1 10.39 -3.14 -27.15
N SER A 2 11.13 -3.34 -26.06
CA SER A 2 10.55 -3.22 -24.72
C SER A 2 10.39 -1.74 -24.44
N THR A 3 9.18 -1.21 -24.61
CA THR A 3 8.81 0.10 -24.09
C THR A 3 8.92 0.01 -22.58
N LYS A 4 10.09 0.35 -22.03
CA LYS A 4 10.22 0.65 -20.61
C LYS A 4 9.30 1.85 -20.36
N LEU A 5 8.11 1.56 -19.85
CA LEU A 5 7.18 2.57 -19.39
C LEU A 5 7.90 3.35 -18.29
N LYS A 6 8.11 4.65 -18.53
CA LYS A 6 8.83 5.51 -17.60
C LYS A 6 7.86 5.90 -16.50
N ILE A 7 8.07 5.34 -15.32
CA ILE A 7 7.48 5.83 -14.07
C ILE A 7 7.99 7.25 -13.84
N SER A 8 7.15 8.14 -13.33
CA SER A 8 7.58 9.49 -12.99
C SER A 8 8.57 9.46 -11.83
N LYS A 9 9.41 10.51 -11.76
CA LYS A 9 10.32 10.67 -10.62
C LYS A 9 9.58 10.89 -9.29
N GLU A 10 8.35 11.36 -9.35
CA GLU A 10 7.54 11.59 -8.14
C GLU A 10 7.01 10.27 -7.59
N LEU A 11 6.44 9.39 -8.41
CA LEU A 11 6.02 8.06 -7.96
C LEU A 11 7.21 7.22 -7.50
N GLU A 12 8.36 7.30 -8.17
CA GLU A 12 9.59 6.65 -7.70
C GLU A 12 10.01 7.18 -6.32
N LYS A 13 9.91 8.49 -6.09
CA LYS A 13 10.23 9.11 -4.80
C LYS A 13 9.25 8.65 -3.71
N GLN A 14 7.94 8.74 -3.95
CA GLN A 14 6.90 8.31 -3.01
C GLN A 14 7.03 6.82 -2.66
N PHE A 15 7.36 5.98 -3.64
CA PHE A 15 7.62 4.56 -3.42
C PHE A 15 8.83 4.34 -2.49
N ASN A 16 9.91 5.08 -2.68
CA ASN A 16 11.10 4.98 -1.83
C ASN A 16 10.80 5.47 -0.41
N GLU A 17 10.07 6.58 -0.26
CA GLU A 17 9.62 7.08 1.05
C GLU A 17 8.70 6.05 1.74
N PHE A 18 7.80 5.42 1.00
CA PHE A 18 6.98 4.32 1.52
C PHE A 18 7.86 3.19 2.06
N LEU A 19 8.85 2.71 1.31
CA LEU A 19 9.74 1.65 1.76
C LEU A 19 10.60 2.03 2.99
N GLU A 20 10.99 3.29 3.11
CA GLU A 20 11.75 3.80 4.25
C GLU A 20 10.90 3.80 5.53
N TYR A 21 9.67 4.30 5.45
CA TYR A 21 8.80 4.47 6.60
C TYR A 21 7.95 3.24 6.93
N HIS A 22 7.81 2.31 5.98
CA HIS A 22 6.94 1.12 6.07
C HIS A 22 7.71 -0.18 5.87
N PRO A 23 8.41 -0.69 6.91
CA PRO A 23 9.11 -1.96 6.83
C PRO A 23 8.17 -3.08 6.40
N ALA A 24 8.53 -3.85 5.37
CA ALA A 24 7.66 -4.89 4.80
C ALA A 24 7.15 -5.90 5.84
N LYS A 25 7.92 -6.18 6.90
CA LYS A 25 7.47 -7.05 8.01
C LYS A 25 6.33 -6.43 8.81
N ARG A 26 6.34 -5.11 9.02
CA ARG A 26 5.28 -4.38 9.73
C ARG A 26 4.01 -4.38 8.90
N VAL A 27 4.09 -3.94 7.63
CA VAL A 27 2.95 -3.94 6.70
C VAL A 27 2.31 -5.33 6.60
N ASN A 28 3.13 -6.39 6.47
CA ASN A 28 2.62 -7.76 6.43
C ASN A 28 1.93 -8.18 7.74
N ARG A 29 2.43 -7.75 8.90
CA ARG A 29 1.79 -7.99 10.20
C ARG A 29 0.44 -7.27 10.25
N SER A 30 0.43 -5.98 9.91
CA SER A 30 -0.77 -5.14 9.86
C SER A 30 -1.86 -5.77 8.99
N LEU A 31 -1.50 -6.22 7.79
CA LEU A 31 -2.42 -6.92 6.88
C LEU A 31 -2.96 -8.23 7.48
N ARG A 32 -2.10 -9.05 8.09
CA ARG A 32 -2.52 -10.31 8.74
C ARG A 32 -3.49 -10.04 9.89
N GLU A 33 -3.24 -9.03 10.70
CA GLU A 33 -4.12 -8.67 11.82
C GLU A 33 -5.49 -8.22 11.32
N VAL A 34 -5.56 -7.44 10.24
CA VAL A 34 -6.82 -7.07 9.58
C VAL A 34 -7.56 -8.32 9.10
N PHE A 35 -6.89 -9.21 8.37
CA PHE A 35 -7.51 -10.43 7.86
C PHE A 35 -8.02 -11.35 8.98
N MET A 36 -7.23 -11.53 10.04
CA MET A 36 -7.62 -12.36 11.18
C MET A 36 -8.77 -11.76 11.96
N THR A 37 -8.78 -10.43 12.17
CA THR A 37 -9.89 -9.73 12.82
C THR A 37 -11.19 -9.89 12.03
N TYR A 38 -11.12 -9.75 10.70
CA TYR A 38 -12.28 -9.96 9.84
C TYR A 38 -12.75 -11.42 9.82
N ALA A 39 -11.82 -12.36 9.62
CA ALA A 39 -12.12 -13.79 9.54
C ALA A 39 -12.70 -14.36 10.84
N SER A 40 -12.30 -13.81 11.99
CA SER A 40 -12.81 -14.23 13.30
C SER A 40 -14.21 -13.69 13.61
N TYR A 41 -14.83 -12.89 12.72
CA TYR A 41 -16.09 -12.17 12.99
C TYR A 41 -16.08 -11.38 14.30
N SER A 42 -14.89 -11.09 14.83
CA SER A 42 -14.70 -10.47 16.13
C SER A 42 -14.76 -8.96 15.99
N LEU A 43 -15.92 -8.44 15.58
CA LEU A 43 -16.17 -7.00 15.44
C LEU A 43 -16.05 -6.23 16.77
N ASN A 44 -16.00 -6.95 17.90
CA ASN A 44 -15.86 -6.36 19.23
C ASN A 44 -14.41 -6.17 19.68
N VAL A 45 -13.42 -6.56 18.87
CA VAL A 45 -12.00 -6.43 19.22
C VAL A 45 -11.34 -5.48 18.23
N VAL A 46 -11.00 -4.30 18.72
CA VAL A 46 -10.15 -3.34 18.00
C VAL A 46 -8.70 -3.85 18.08
N PRO A 47 -8.00 -4.07 16.95
CA PRO A 47 -6.58 -4.42 16.97
C PRO A 47 -5.75 -3.42 17.80
N LEU A 48 -4.80 -3.94 18.59
CA LEU A 48 -3.98 -3.12 19.49
C LEU A 48 -3.13 -2.06 18.76
N ASN A 49 -2.91 -2.24 17.47
CA ASN A 49 -2.07 -1.40 16.63
C ASN A 49 -2.86 -0.78 15.46
N MET A 50 -4.16 -0.48 15.67
CA MET A 50 -5.00 0.13 14.64
C MET A 50 -4.41 1.39 14.00
N GLU A 51 -3.70 2.22 14.76
CA GLU A 51 -3.03 3.41 14.23
C GLU A 51 -1.94 3.06 13.20
N GLU A 52 -1.07 2.09 13.52
CA GLU A 52 -0.05 1.59 12.59
C GLU A 52 -0.69 0.96 11.35
N ILE A 53 -1.76 0.18 11.55
CA ILE A 53 -2.51 -0.46 10.45
C ILE A 53 -3.11 0.60 9.53
N ILE A 54 -3.80 1.61 10.08
CA ILE A 54 -4.41 2.68 9.30
C ILE A 54 -3.35 3.44 8.52
N TRP A 55 -2.23 3.79 9.16
CA TRP A 55 -1.14 4.49 8.49
C TRP A 55 -0.52 3.66 7.37
N ASP A 56 -0.20 2.39 7.62
CA ASP A 56 0.33 1.47 6.60
C ASP A 56 -0.64 1.34 5.41
N MET A 57 -1.94 1.24 5.68
CA MET A 57 -2.97 1.09 4.65
C MET A 57 -3.21 2.37 3.86
N GLN A 58 -3.25 3.53 4.52
CA GLN A 58 -3.43 4.83 3.86
C GLN A 58 -2.28 5.12 2.90
N SER A 59 -1.03 4.99 3.36
CA SER A 59 0.14 5.22 2.52
C SER A 59 0.18 4.25 1.33
N LEU A 60 -0.27 3.00 1.52
CA LEU A 60 -0.34 2.02 0.43
C LEU A 60 -1.44 2.38 -0.59
N MET A 61 -2.61 2.86 -0.14
CA MET A 61 -3.69 3.31 -1.02
C MET A 61 -3.27 4.55 -1.83
N GLU A 62 -2.64 5.54 -1.20
CA GLU A 62 -2.12 6.73 -1.90
C GLU A 62 -1.11 6.34 -2.99
N LEU A 63 -0.22 5.39 -2.69
CA LEU A 63 0.73 4.87 -3.67
C LEU A 63 0.03 4.19 -4.85
N PHE A 64 -1.06 3.45 -4.61
CA PHE A 64 -1.85 2.83 -5.67
C PHE A 64 -2.60 3.86 -6.51
N ASP A 65 -3.21 4.87 -5.90
CA ASP A 65 -3.89 5.94 -6.61
C ASP A 65 -2.92 6.69 -7.53
N MET A 66 -1.72 7.02 -7.04
CA MET A 66 -0.68 7.65 -7.86
C MET A 66 -0.20 6.75 -8.99
N ALA A 67 -0.06 5.45 -8.74
CA ALA A 67 0.29 4.49 -9.78
C ALA A 67 -0.82 4.36 -10.83
N GLU A 68 -2.10 4.35 -10.43
CA GLU A 68 -3.22 4.32 -11.36
C GLU A 68 -3.24 5.59 -12.22
N ASP A 69 -3.10 6.77 -11.61
CA ASP A 69 -3.07 8.05 -12.33
C ASP A 69 -1.94 8.11 -13.38
N GLU A 70 -0.75 7.58 -13.07
CA GLU A 70 0.37 7.52 -14.03
C GLU A 70 0.22 6.46 -15.12
N THR A 71 -0.53 5.41 -14.83
CA THR A 71 -0.73 4.27 -15.75
C THR A 71 -2.01 4.36 -16.56
N LYS A 72 -2.89 5.32 -16.25
CA LYS A 72 -4.16 5.56 -16.95
C LYS A 72 -4.02 5.79 -18.46
N ASP A 73 -2.91 6.38 -18.87
CA ASP A 73 -2.58 6.64 -20.28
C ASP A 73 -1.71 5.53 -20.91
N TRP A 74 -1.40 4.46 -20.17
CA TRP A 74 -0.63 3.35 -20.72
C TRP A 74 -1.51 2.56 -21.68
N PRO A 75 -1.02 2.23 -22.89
CA PRO A 75 -1.79 1.40 -23.80
C PRO A 75 -2.12 0.07 -23.12
N GLU A 76 -3.41 -0.25 -23.02
CA GLU A 76 -3.87 -1.57 -22.59
C GLU A 76 -3.16 -2.62 -23.44
N LYS A 77 -2.63 -3.66 -22.78
CA LYS A 77 -1.95 -4.78 -23.45
C LYS A 77 -2.95 -5.69 -24.17
#